data_AF-A0A3E2CP29-F1
#
_entry.id   AF-A0A3E2CP29-F1
#
_cell.length_a   1.000
_cell.length_b   1.000
_cell.length_c   1.000
_cell.angle_alpha   90.00
_cell.angle_beta   90.00
_cell.angle_gamma   90.00
#
_symmetry.space_group_name_H-M   'P 1'
#
loop_
_entity.id
_entity.type
_entity.pdbx_description
1 polymer ?
#
loop_
_entity_poly.entity_id
_entity_poly.type
_entity_poly.pdbx_seq_one_letter_code
_entity_poly.pdbx_strand_id
1 'polypeptide(L)' 'DIDDDENAIAEDYELPGADLSNEDASVTVIPMQGDEFICSECFLVKHRSQLAETNADGQPVCKECAA' A
#
# COMPACT_ATOMS: atom_id res chain seq x y z
N ASP A 1 47.78 -14.50 -10.96
CA ASP A 1 46.82 -15.27 -10.15
C ASP A 1 46.55 -14.55 -8.83
N ILE A 2 45.88 -13.40 -8.88
CA ILE A 2 45.37 -12.65 -7.69
C ILE A 2 43.88 -12.28 -7.88
N ASP A 3 43.30 -12.50 -9.06
CA ASP A 3 41.93 -12.11 -9.37
C ASP A 3 40.87 -13.16 -8.94
N ASP A 4 41.25 -14.43 -8.74
CA ASP A 4 40.31 -15.50 -8.36
C ASP A 4 40.00 -15.54 -6.85
N ASP A 5 40.87 -15.02 -5.98
CA ASP A 5 40.68 -15.02 -4.52
C ASP A 5 39.64 -13.97 -4.07
N GLU A 6 39.58 -12.79 -4.71
CA GLU A 6 38.66 -11.71 -4.32
C GLU A 6 37.19 -12.03 -4.65
N ASN A 7 36.94 -12.80 -5.72
CA ASN A 7 35.59 -13.21 -6.10
C ASN A 7 35.03 -14.28 -5.15
N ALA A 8 35.87 -15.19 -4.67
CA ALA A 8 35.48 -16.24 -3.73
C ALA A 8 35.06 -15.67 -2.35
N ILE A 9 35.69 -14.58 -1.91
CA ILE A 9 35.38 -13.93 -0.62
C ILE A 9 34.08 -13.12 -0.72
N ALA A 10 33.78 -12.55 -1.90
CA ALA A 10 32.54 -11.81 -2.14
C ALA A 10 31.30 -12.71 -2.20
N GLU A 11 31.44 -13.96 -2.65
CA GLU A 11 30.35 -14.93 -2.73
C GLU A 11 29.98 -15.56 -1.36
N ASP A 12 30.91 -15.58 -0.39
CA ASP A 12 30.70 -16.12 0.97
C ASP A 12 30.22 -15.07 1.99
N TYR A 13 30.16 -13.78 1.59
CA TYR A 13 29.75 -12.69 2.47
C TYR A 13 28.22 -12.54 2.51
N GLU A 14 27.55 -13.41 3.28
CA GLU A 14 26.13 -13.28 3.59
C GLU A 14 25.90 -12.09 4.55
N LEU A 15 25.24 -11.04 4.06
CA LEU A 15 24.88 -9.88 4.87
C LEU A 15 23.87 -10.28 5.96
N PRO A 16 24.16 -10.04 7.26
CA PRO A 16 23.22 -10.33 8.33
C PRO A 16 22.03 -9.38 8.19
N GLY A 17 20.86 -9.92 7.84
CA GLY A 17 19.63 -9.15 7.60
C GLY A 17 18.90 -9.48 6.31
N ALA A 18 19.38 -10.43 5.50
CA ALA A 18 18.72 -10.86 4.27
C ALA A 18 17.56 -11.86 4.49
N ASP A 19 17.37 -12.38 5.71
CA ASP A 19 16.28 -13.29 6.03
C ASP A 19 15.12 -12.61 6.76
N LEU A 20 14.22 -11.99 6.00
CA LEU A 20 12.92 -11.54 6.49
C LEU A 20 11.87 -12.66 6.40
N SER A 21 12.24 -13.93 6.23
CA SER A 21 11.29 -15.04 6.10
C SER A 21 10.60 -15.45 7.41
N ASN A 22 11.02 -14.87 8.54
CA ASN A 22 10.40 -15.07 9.86
C ASN A 22 9.55 -13.88 10.34
N GLU A 23 9.38 -12.83 9.53
CA GLU A 23 8.50 -11.70 9.88
C GLU A 23 7.11 -11.91 9.26
N ASP A 24 6.23 -12.54 10.04
CA ASP A 24 4.78 -12.50 9.80
C ASP A 24 4.31 -11.04 9.83
N ALA A 25 4.27 -10.39 8.66
CA ALA A 25 3.63 -9.10 8.48
C ALA A 25 2.13 -9.25 8.77
N SER A 26 1.75 -9.07 10.03
CA SER A 26 0.37 -9.15 10.49
C SER A 26 -0.44 -7.99 9.91
N VAL A 27 -0.96 -8.17 8.70
CA VAL A 27 -1.85 -7.21 8.06
C VAL A 27 -3.21 -7.28 8.75
N THR A 28 -3.49 -6.30 9.61
CA THR A 28 -4.81 -6.14 10.22
C THR A 28 -5.73 -5.45 9.21
N VAL A 29 -6.75 -6.17 8.73
CA VAL A 29 -7.78 -5.60 7.85
C VAL A 29 -8.85 -4.97 8.72
N ILE A 30 -8.94 -3.63 8.72
CA ILE A 30 -10.06 -2.92 9.34
C ILE A 30 -11.17 -2.79 8.29
N PRO A 31 -12.38 -3.34 8.53
CA PRO A 31 -13.50 -3.16 7.62
C PRO A 31 -13.91 -1.69 7.57
N MET A 32 -14.35 -1.25 6.38
CA MET A 32 -14.82 0.11 6.15
C MET A 32 -15.90 0.48 7.16
N GLN A 33 -15.69 1.58 7.87
CA GLN A 33 -16.65 2.03 8.87
C GLN A 33 -17.96 2.45 8.17
N GLY A 34 -19.09 2.34 8.88
CA GLY A 34 -20.41 2.63 8.32
C GLY A 34 -20.60 4.08 7.88
N ASP A 35 -19.65 4.95 8.16
CA ASP A 35 -19.61 6.37 7.86
C ASP A 35 -18.52 6.74 6.84
N GLU A 36 -17.90 5.78 6.14
CA GLU A 36 -16.87 6.02 5.11
C GLU A 36 -17.30 5.60 3.70
N PHE A 37 -16.69 6.19 2.68
CA PHE A 37 -16.85 5.79 1.27
C PHE A 37 -15.55 6.05 0.47
N ILE A 38 -15.39 5.37 -0.67
CA ILE A 38 -14.28 5.62 -1.61
C ILE A 38 -14.80 6.52 -2.73
N CYS A 39 -14.20 7.70 -2.91
CA CYS A 39 -14.55 8.59 -4.02
C CYS A 39 -14.17 7.95 -5.36
N SER A 40 -15.09 7.94 -6.33
CA SER A 40 -14.82 7.37 -7.67
C SER A 40 -13.86 8.20 -8.54
N GLU A 41 -13.57 9.44 -8.16
CA GLU A 41 -12.66 10.32 -8.92
C GLU A 41 -11.23 10.36 -8.36
N CYS A 42 -11.08 10.49 -7.04
CA CYS A 42 -9.76 10.55 -6.40
C CYS A 42 -9.32 9.25 -5.72
N PHE A 43 -10.19 8.23 -5.66
CA PHE A 43 -9.93 6.91 -5.06
C PHE A 43 -9.52 6.93 -3.58
N LEU A 44 -9.72 8.07 -2.89
CA LEU A 44 -9.46 8.21 -1.47
C LEU A 44 -10.69 7.80 -0.64
N VAL A 45 -10.43 7.20 0.52
CA VAL A 45 -11.45 7.01 1.55
C VAL A 45 -11.77 8.36 2.17
N LYS A 46 -13.07 8.69 2.20
CA LYS A 46 -13.60 9.92 2.77
C LYS A 46 -14.76 9.57 3.70
N HIS A 47 -14.98 10.40 4.71
CA HIS A 47 -16.16 10.29 5.57
C HIS A 47 -17.42 10.71 4.79
N ARG A 48 -18.57 10.11 5.05
CA ARG A 48 -19.88 10.35 4.41
C ARG A 48 -20.31 11.82 4.44
N SER A 49 -19.83 12.60 5.41
CA SER A 49 -20.04 14.06 5.45
C SER A 49 -19.40 14.82 4.26
N GLN A 50 -18.43 14.20 3.58
CA GLN A 50 -17.76 14.72 2.40
C GLN A 50 -18.38 14.21 1.09
N LEU A 51 -19.46 13.42 1.14
CA LEU A 51 -20.21 13.02 -0.05
C LEU A 51 -20.88 14.28 -0.64
N ALA A 52 -20.63 14.53 -1.92
CA ALA A 52 -21.26 15.61 -2.66
C ALA A 52 -22.45 15.09 -3.46
N GLU A 53 -22.17 14.14 -4.34
CA GLU A 53 -23.16 13.53 -5.21
C GLU A 53 -22.82 12.07 -5.51
N THR A 54 -23.74 11.41 -6.21
CA THR A 54 -23.55 10.07 -6.73
C THR A 54 -23.72 10.16 -8.24
N ASN A 55 -22.73 9.67 -8.99
CA ASN A 55 -22.74 9.74 -10.45
C ASN A 55 -23.86 8.88 -11.06
N ALA A 56 -24.05 8.96 -12.37
CA ALA A 56 -25.08 8.19 -13.10
C ALA A 56 -24.93 6.67 -12.93
N ASP A 57 -23.71 6.19 -12.66
CA ASP A 57 -23.37 4.79 -12.43
C ASP A 57 -23.56 4.37 -10.96
N GLY A 58 -24.04 5.25 -10.08
CA GLY A 58 -24.28 4.95 -8.67
C GLY A 58 -23.02 5.03 -7.79
N GLN A 59 -21.93 5.61 -8.27
CA GLN A 59 -20.66 5.74 -7.55
C GLN A 59 -20.56 7.08 -6.80
N PRO A 60 -20.07 7.08 -5.55
CA PRO A 60 -20.01 8.28 -4.73
C PRO A 60 -18.84 9.19 -5.11
N VAL A 61 -19.10 10.51 -5.20
CA VAL A 61 -18.11 11.55 -5.49
C VAL A 61 -17.97 12.48 -4.29
N CYS A 62 -16.74 12.84 -3.91
CA CYS A 62 -16.49 13.73 -2.78
C CYS A 62 -16.61 15.22 -3.17
N LYS A 63 -16.82 16.08 -2.18
CA LYS A 63 -16.93 17.55 -2.35
C LYS A 63 -15.72 18.21 -3.00
N GLU A 64 -14.53 17.62 -2.90
CA GLU A 64 -13.32 18.14 -3.56
C GLU A 64 -13.29 17.84 -5.05
N CYS A 65 -13.91 16.74 -5.48
CA CYS A 65 -13.98 16.29 -6.86
C CYS A 65 -15.19 16.89 -7.60
N ALA A 66 -16.30 17.08 -6.89
CA ALA A 66 -17.51 17.71 -7.43
C ALA A 66 -17.46 19.26 -7.49
N ALA A 67 -16.31 19.87 -7.16
CA ALA A 67 -16.13 21.33 -7.10
C ALA A 67 -15.68 21.93 -8.44
#